data_AF-A0A3M4ASN3-F1
#
_entry.id   AF-A0A3M4ASN3-F1
#
_cell.length_a   1.000
_cell.length_b   1.000
_cell.length_c   1.000
_cell.angle_alpha   90.00
_cell.angle_beta   90.00
_cell.angle_gamma   90.00
#
_symmetry.space_group_name_H-M   'P 1'
#
loop_
_entity.id
_entity.type
_entity.pdbx_description
1 polymer ?
#
loop_
_entity_poly.entity_id
_entity_poly.type
_entity_poly.pdbx_seq_one_letter_code
_entity_poly.pdbx_strand_id
1 'polypeptide(L)'
;DWAAKGTNLLGVKAVIAESFERIHRSNLVGMGVLPLQFKLDQNRTSLKLTGKERIDILGLTDVEITPRMNLTLVITREDGSSEKVEVLCRIDTLNEV
;
A
#
# COMPACT_ATOMS: atom_id res chain seq x y z
N ASP A 1 13.31 13.40 3.25
CA ASP A 1 13.82 12.90 1.95
C ASP A 1 12.92 13.43 0.83
N TRP A 2 13.51 13.82 -0.30
CA TRP A 2 12.78 14.33 -1.48
C TRP A 2 11.96 13.22 -2.16
N ALA A 3 12.40 11.97 -2.12
CA ALA A 3 11.70 10.85 -2.75
C ALA A 3 10.27 10.64 -2.21
N ALA A 4 10.06 10.83 -0.90
CA ALA A 4 8.73 10.73 -0.28
C ALA A 4 7.93 12.06 -0.33
N LYS A 5 8.62 13.21 -0.36
CA LYS A 5 7.96 14.51 -0.53
C LYS A 5 7.35 14.65 -1.93
N GLY A 6 8.08 14.21 -2.96
CA GLY A 6 7.60 14.24 -4.34
C GLY A 6 6.36 13.38 -4.56
N THR A 7 6.32 12.16 -4.01
CA THR A 7 5.14 11.28 -4.12
C THR A 7 3.91 11.89 -3.48
N ASN A 8 4.03 12.46 -2.27
CA ASN A 8 2.90 13.12 -1.61
C ASN A 8 2.42 14.38 -2.36
N LEU A 9 3.35 15.20 -2.88
CA LEU A 9 3.00 16.39 -3.68
C LEU A 9 2.26 16.06 -4.98
N LEU A 10 2.52 14.88 -5.56
CA LEU A 10 1.80 14.36 -6.72
C LEU A 10 0.46 13.69 -6.36
N GLY A 11 0.07 13.73 -5.08
CA GLY A 11 -1.21 13.20 -4.60
C GLY A 11 -1.21 11.69 -4.33
N VAL A 12 -0.04 11.03 -4.34
CA VAL A 12 0.07 9.59 -4.03
C VAL A 12 -0.36 9.36 -2.57
N LYS A 13 -1.33 8.45 -2.37
CA LYS A 13 -1.85 8.12 -1.03
C LYS A 13 -1.29 6.82 -0.46
N ALA A 14 -0.89 5.91 -1.32
CA ALA A 14 -0.31 4.63 -0.93
C ALA A 14 0.73 4.18 -1.96
N VAL A 15 1.70 3.38 -1.51
CA VAL A 15 2.67 2.67 -2.36
C VAL A 15 2.55 1.19 -2.05
N ILE A 16 2.39 0.37 -3.08
CA ILE A 16 2.31 -1.09 -2.95
C ILE A 16 3.56 -1.70 -3.59
N ALA A 17 4.29 -2.53 -2.85
CA ALA A 17 5.53 -3.15 -3.32
C ALA A 17 5.72 -4.57 -2.78
N GLU A 18 6.68 -5.31 -3.33
CA GLU A 18 7.08 -6.62 -2.81
C GLU A 18 7.95 -6.51 -1.54
N SER A 19 8.73 -5.43 -1.44
CA SER A 19 9.53 -5.10 -0.26
C SER A 19 9.85 -3.61 -0.24
N PHE A 20 10.32 -3.12 0.91
CA PHE A 20 10.79 -1.75 1.08
C PHE A 20 12.16 -1.73 1.75
N GLU A 21 13.02 -0.81 1.32
CA GLU A 21 14.18 -0.40 2.10
C GLU A 21 13.68 0.32 3.38
N ARG A 22 14.36 0.06 4.51
CA ARG A 22 13.91 0.47 5.85
C ARG A 22 13.74 1.99 5.98
N ILE A 23 14.69 2.78 5.50
CA ILE A 23 14.68 4.24 5.61
C ILE A 23 13.64 4.83 4.66
N HIS A 24 13.54 4.32 3.43
CA HIS A 24 12.54 4.77 2.47
C HIS A 24 11.12 4.53 2.97
N ARG A 25 10.85 3.36 3.57
CA ARG A 25 9.57 3.04 4.21
C ARG A 25 9.19 4.06 5.28
N SER A 26 10.08 4.35 6.23
CA SER A 26 9.80 5.33 7.30
C SER A 26 9.59 6.74 6.74
N ASN A 27 10.28 7.12 5.66
CA ASN A 27 10.05 8.40 4.99
C ASN A 27 8.66 8.49 4.36
N LEU A 28 8.16 7.41 3.74
CA LEU A 28 6.79 7.37 3.18
C LEU A 28 5.74 7.58 4.29
N VAL A 29 5.87 6.84 5.39
CA VAL A 29 4.96 6.99 6.54
C VAL A 29 4.98 8.41 7.09
N GLY A 30 6.18 8.98 7.29
CA GLY A 30 6.32 10.36 7.77
C GLY A 30 5.73 11.43 6.85
N MET A 31 5.49 11.11 5.57
CA MET A 31 4.80 11.99 4.61
C MET A 31 3.30 11.69 4.47
N GLY A 32 2.75 10.77 5.26
CA GLY A 32 1.34 10.36 5.19
C GLY A 32 1.05 9.46 3.98
N VAL A 33 2.06 8.81 3.40
CA VAL A 33 1.91 7.85 2.31
C VAL A 33 1.94 6.43 2.89
N LEU A 34 0.88 5.65 2.67
CA LEU A 34 0.74 4.32 3.25
C LEU A 34 1.62 3.29 2.53
N PRO A 35 2.63 2.67 3.19
CA PRO A 35 3.42 1.62 2.58
C PRO A 35 2.72 0.26 2.74
N LEU A 36 2.37 -0.36 1.62
CA LEU A 36 1.70 -1.65 1.56
C LEU A 36 2.60 -2.68 0.92
N GLN A 37 2.68 -3.86 1.50
CA GLN A 37 3.47 -4.96 0.97
C GLN A 37 2.58 -6.12 0.54
N PHE A 38 2.82 -6.66 -0.65
CA PHE A 38 2.18 -7.91 -1.08
C PHE A 38 2.51 -9.06 -0.12
N LYS A 39 1.56 -9.96 0.10
CA LYS A 39 1.79 -11.19 0.87
C LYS A 39 2.41 -12.28 -0.01
N LEU A 40 2.91 -13.33 0.64
CA LEU A 40 3.67 -14.44 0.03
C LEU A 40 3.07 -14.91 -1.31
N ASP A 41 3.95 -15.04 -2.30
CA ASP A 41 3.70 -15.41 -3.70
C ASP A 41 2.82 -14.45 -4.52
N GLN A 42 2.45 -13.29 -3.97
CA GLN A 42 1.78 -12.23 -4.70
C GLN A 42 2.76 -11.14 -5.08
N ASN A 43 2.63 -10.70 -6.32
CA ASN A 43 3.33 -9.57 -6.90
C ASN A 43 2.53 -9.06 -8.10
N ARG A 44 2.99 -7.93 -8.66
CA ARG A 44 2.38 -7.30 -9.84
C ARG A 44 2.14 -8.30 -10.98
N THR A 45 3.09 -9.19 -11.24
CA THR A 45 3.04 -10.15 -12.35
C THR A 45 2.03 -11.27 -12.09
N SER A 46 2.04 -11.87 -10.89
CA SER A 46 1.11 -12.93 -10.50
C SER A 46 -0.36 -12.47 -10.53
N LEU A 47 -0.60 -11.21 -10.14
CA LEU A 47 -1.91 -10.55 -10.16
C LEU A 47 -2.25 -9.93 -11.53
N LYS A 48 -1.30 -10.01 -12.48
CA LYS A 48 -1.42 -9.47 -13.85
C LYS A 48 -1.79 -7.98 -13.88
N LEU A 49 -1.24 -7.19 -12.96
CA LEU A 49 -1.52 -5.76 -12.88
C LEU A 49 -0.82 -5.00 -14.00
N THR A 50 -1.60 -4.18 -14.69
CA THR A 50 -1.18 -3.36 -15.83
C THR A 50 -0.96 -1.90 -15.44
N GLY A 51 -1.49 -1.47 -14.30
CA GLY A 51 -1.49 -0.09 -13.82
C GLY A 51 -2.72 0.71 -14.24
N LYS A 52 -3.66 0.08 -14.95
CA LYS A 52 -4.94 0.68 -15.35
C LYS A 52 -6.09 0.31 -14.41
N GLU A 53 -5.85 -0.63 -13.52
CA GLU A 53 -6.83 -1.07 -12.54
C GLU A 53 -7.13 0.05 -11.55
N ARG A 54 -8.39 0.12 -11.12
CA ARG A 54 -8.74 0.90 -9.93
C ARG A 54 -8.42 0.06 -8.70
N ILE A 55 -7.69 0.65 -7.77
CA ILE A 55 -7.30 0.02 -6.50
C ILE A 55 -8.03 0.72 -5.35
N ASP A 56 -8.85 -0.03 -4.62
CA ASP A 56 -9.46 0.42 -3.38
C ASP A 56 -8.79 -0.30 -2.19
N ILE A 57 -8.49 0.44 -1.11
CA ILE A 57 -7.88 -0.10 0.11
C ILE A 57 -8.94 -0.12 1.21
N LEU A 58 -9.31 -1.31 1.69
CA LEU A 58 -10.30 -1.51 2.75
C LEU A 58 -9.62 -1.83 4.08
N GLY A 59 -10.33 -1.58 5.19
CA GLY A 59 -9.84 -1.83 6.54
C GLY A 59 -9.18 -0.63 7.22
N LEU A 60 -9.38 0.58 6.67
CA LEU A 60 -8.85 1.85 7.20
C LEU A 60 -9.94 2.73 7.86
N THR A 61 -11.22 2.40 7.71
CA THR A 61 -12.33 3.22 8.22
C THR A 61 -12.67 2.81 9.66
N ASP A 62 -12.63 3.77 10.59
CA ASP A 62 -12.97 3.58 12.01
C ASP A 62 -12.12 2.51 12.73
N VAL A 63 -10.90 2.27 12.24
CA VAL A 63 -9.95 1.31 12.82
C VAL A 63 -8.72 2.04 13.36
N GLU A 64 -8.31 1.67 14.57
CA GLU A 64 -7.02 2.09 15.13
C GLU A 64 -5.89 1.34 14.43
N ILE A 65 -4.95 2.07 13.84
CA ILE A 65 -3.85 1.47 13.08
C ILE A 65 -2.92 0.73 14.04
N THR A 66 -2.90 -0.60 13.94
CA THR A 66 -1.93 -1.43 14.64
C THR A 66 -0.73 -1.74 13.75
N PRO A 67 0.50 -1.82 14.31
CA PRO A 67 1.68 -2.17 13.52
C PRO A 67 1.51 -3.48 12.78
N ARG A 68 1.91 -3.52 11.50
CA ARG A 68 1.86 -4.71 10.66
C ARG A 68 0.46 -5.32 10.51
N MET A 69 -0.59 -4.51 10.59
CA MET A 69 -1.95 -4.99 10.33
C MET A 69 -2.12 -5.40 8.87
N ASN A 70 -3.05 -6.34 8.64
CA ASN A 70 -3.44 -6.71 7.28
C ASN A 70 -4.55 -5.79 6.79
N LEU A 71 -4.48 -5.43 5.52
CA LEU A 71 -5.49 -4.67 4.80
C LEU A 71 -5.94 -5.46 3.56
N THR A 72 -7.09 -5.09 3.01
CA THR A 72 -7.60 -5.71 1.79
C THR A 72 -7.51 -4.73 0.63
N LEU A 73 -6.79 -5.11 -0.43
CA LEU A 73 -6.86 -4.47 -1.72
C LEU A 73 -8.02 -5.05 -2.52
N VAL A 74 -8.87 -4.18 -3.07
CA VAL A 74 -9.84 -4.53 -4.11
C VAL A 74 -9.28 -4.01 -5.42
N ILE A 75 -9.04 -4.93 -6.35
CA ILE A 75 -8.47 -4.64 -7.66
C ILE A 75 -9.61 -4.74 -8.66
N THR A 76 -10.05 -3.60 -9.19
CA THR A 76 -11.10 -3.54 -10.22
C THR A 76 -10.46 -3.29 -11.58
N ARG A 77 -10.60 -4.25 -12.49
CA ARG A 77 -10.00 -4.22 -13.84
C ARG A 77 -10.88 -3.45 -14.82
N GLU A 78 -10.33 -3.11 -15.99
CA GLU A 78 -11.06 -2.39 -17.05
C GLU A 78 -12.27 -3.17 -17.58
N ASP A 79 -12.24 -4.51 -17.51
CA ASP A 79 -13.35 -5.39 -17.90
C ASP A 79 -14.46 -5.48 -16.84
N GLY A 80 -14.32 -4.76 -15.73
CA GLY A 80 -15.24 -4.76 -14.60
C GLY A 80 -15.08 -5.95 -13.65
N SER A 81 -14.19 -6.90 -13.95
CA SER A 81 -13.86 -7.97 -13.00
C SER A 81 -13.15 -7.38 -11.78
N SER A 82 -13.41 -7.96 -10.61
CA SER A 82 -12.75 -7.57 -9.37
C SER A 82 -12.21 -8.77 -8.63
N GLU A 83 -11.06 -8.57 -7.97
CA GLU A 83 -10.50 -9.54 -7.04
C GLU A 83 -10.06 -8.85 -5.76
N LYS A 84 -10.03 -9.63 -4.66
CA LYS A 84 -9.59 -9.16 -3.36
C LYS A 84 -8.28 -9.82 -2.99
N VAL A 85 -7.32 -9.01 -2.56
CA VAL A 85 -5.96 -9.44 -2.23
C VAL A 85 -5.61 -8.88 -0.86
N GLU A 86 -5.04 -9.71 0.00
CA GLU A 86 -4.60 -9.28 1.32
C GLU A 86 -3.17 -8.73 1.24
N VAL A 87 -2.94 -7.57 1.85
CA VAL A 87 -1.63 -6.92 1.92
C VAL A 87 -1.27 -6.56 3.34
N LEU A 88 0.03 -6.45 3.58
CA LEU A 88 0.58 -6.05 4.87
C LEU A 88 0.79 -4.54 4.90
N CYS A 89 0.19 -3.86 5.88
CA CYS A 89 0.51 -2.46 6.18
C CYS A 89 1.88 -2.37 6.84
N ARG A 90 2.86 -1.75 6.17
CA ARG A 90 4.25 -1.65 6.64
C ARG A 90 4.50 -0.43 7.53
N ILE A 91 3.52 -0.10 8.37
CA ILE A 91 3.74 0.68 9.58
C ILE A 91 4.26 -0.33 10.61
N ASP A 92 5.56 -0.26 10.93
CA ASP A 92 6.23 -1.31 11.68
C ASP A 92 6.20 -1.06 13.19
N THR A 93 5.92 0.18 13.63
CA THR A 93 5.84 0.54 15.07
C THR A 93 4.71 1.53 15.35
N LEU A 94 4.25 1.60 16.59
CA LEU A 94 3.23 2.59 17.03
C LEU A 94 3.75 4.04 16.93
N ASN A 95 5.06 4.26 17.05
CA ASN A 95 5.65 5.60 16.92
C ASN A 95 5.61 6.16 15.49
N GLU A 96 5.16 5.37 14.52
CA GLU A 96 5.01 5.79 13.13
C GLU A 96 3.56 6.22 12.79
N VAL A 97 2.62 6.13 13.73
CA VAL A 97 1.21 6.50 13.57
C VAL A 97 0.91 7.82 14.26
#